data_AF-A0A382U9P7-F1
#
_entry.id   AF-A0A382U9P7-F1
#
_cell.length_a   1.000
_cell.length_b   1.000
_cell.length_c   1.000
_cell.angle_alpha   90.00
_cell.angle_beta   90.00
_cell.angle_gamma   90.00
#
_symmetry.space_group_name_H-M   'P 1'
#
loop_
_entity.id
_entity.type
_entity.pdbx_description
1 polymer ?
#
loop_
_entity_poly.entity_id
_entity_poly.type
_entity_poly.pdbx_seq_one_letter_code
_entity_poly.pdbx_strand_id
1 'polypeptide(L)'
;MAFSGQDGFVWGVGVVEDRFDPQKLGRVRVRWLGYHSEDKTKILTKDLPWAQVMQSVGGSAMAGIGEAPVNLVEGTWVCGFFSDTGWMDDAVVIGTLPGMNTTTALEGGSTLKRQWAKNRGEYKPFP
;
A
#
# COMPACT_ATOMS: atom_id res chain seq x y z
N MET A 1 -28.41 -14.64 6.06
CA MET A 1 -27.07 -14.56 6.66
C MET A 1 -26.15 -14.06 5.55
N ALA A 2 -25.70 -12.80 5.62
CA ALA A 2 -24.71 -12.27 4.68
C ALA A 2 -23.31 -12.63 5.21
N PHE A 3 -22.39 -13.03 4.33
CA PHE A 3 -21.01 -13.36 4.69
C PHE A 3 -20.04 -12.66 3.74
N SER A 4 -18.84 -12.32 4.24
CA SER A 4 -17.80 -11.68 3.43
C SER A 4 -17.40 -12.57 2.25
N GLY A 5 -17.51 -12.05 1.02
CA GLY A 5 -17.27 -12.78 -0.22
C GLY A 5 -18.53 -13.17 -1.00
N GLN A 6 -19.72 -12.90 -0.47
CA GLN A 6 -20.98 -13.08 -1.22
C GLN A 6 -21.08 -12.13 -2.43
N ASP A 7 -20.54 -10.91 -2.31
CA ASP A 7 -20.62 -9.89 -3.36
C ASP A 7 -19.49 -10.00 -4.41
N GLY A 8 -18.68 -11.06 -4.34
CA GLY A 8 -17.59 -11.34 -5.25
C GLY A 8 -16.21 -11.00 -4.70
N PHE A 9 -15.20 -11.17 -5.54
CA PHE A 9 -13.80 -10.92 -5.20
C PHE A 9 -13.20 -9.94 -6.20
N VAL A 10 -13.02 -8.69 -5.75
CA VAL A 10 -12.38 -7.63 -6.54
C VAL A 10 -10.96 -7.47 -6.01
N TRP A 11 -9.97 -7.72 -6.88
CA TRP A 11 -8.56 -7.64 -6.53
C TRP A 11 -7.83 -6.63 -7.41
N GLY A 12 -6.73 -6.12 -6.88
CA GLY A 12 -5.96 -5.09 -7.54
C GLY A 12 -4.51 -5.07 -7.09
N VAL A 13 -3.75 -4.25 -7.81
CA VAL A 13 -2.36 -3.94 -7.51
C VAL A 13 -2.28 -2.46 -7.16
N GLY A 14 -1.45 -2.14 -6.18
CA GLY A 14 -1.29 -0.78 -5.69
C GLY A 14 0.12 -0.47 -5.23
N VAL A 15 0.36 0.80 -4.95
CA VAL A 15 1.62 1.30 -4.39
C VAL A 15 1.33 1.91 -3.02
N VAL A 16 2.14 1.54 -2.02
CA VAL A 16 2.06 2.13 -0.67
C VAL A 16 2.55 3.58 -0.71
N GLU A 17 1.75 4.51 -0.20
CA GLU A 17 2.12 5.93 -0.10
C GLU A 17 2.40 6.40 1.33
N ASP A 18 1.78 5.77 2.33
CA ASP A 18 1.94 6.14 3.74
C ASP A 18 1.82 4.91 4.63
N ARG A 19 2.63 4.87 5.68
CA ARG A 19 2.71 3.78 6.67
C ARG A 19 2.51 4.25 8.11
N PHE A 20 2.40 5.56 8.33
CA PHE A 20 2.34 6.13 9.67
C PHE A 20 0.93 6.06 10.24
N ASP A 21 0.48 4.84 10.56
CA ASP A 21 -0.83 4.58 11.17
C ASP A 21 -0.91 5.19 12.58
N PRO A 22 -1.84 6.14 12.84
CA PRO A 22 -2.04 6.71 14.18
C PRO A 22 -2.42 5.67 15.24
N GLN A 23 -3.10 4.58 14.83
CA GLN A 23 -3.54 3.50 15.73
C GLN A 23 -2.50 2.39 15.88
N LYS A 24 -1.38 2.44 15.14
CA LYS A 24 -0.31 1.45 15.17
C LYS A 24 -0.78 0.00 14.95
N LEU A 25 -1.84 -0.19 14.16
CA LEU A 25 -2.38 -1.50 13.80
C LEU A 25 -1.61 -2.14 12.63
N GLY A 26 -0.63 -1.43 12.06
CA GLY A 26 0.10 -1.88 10.88
C GLY A 26 -0.68 -1.67 9.58
N ARG A 27 -1.63 -0.73 9.57
CA ARG A 27 -2.34 -0.35 8.34
C ARG A 27 -1.46 0.54 7.48
N VAL A 28 -1.70 0.48 6.17
CA VAL A 28 -0.97 1.27 5.17
C VAL A 28 -1.95 1.97 4.24
N ARG A 29 -1.60 3.13 3.73
CA ARG A 29 -2.36 3.78 2.65
C ARG A 29 -1.83 3.35 1.32
N VAL A 30 -2.71 2.77 0.51
CA VAL A 30 -2.38 2.22 -0.80
C VAL A 30 -3.09 3.03 -1.88
N ARG A 31 -2.34 3.46 -2.88
CA ARG A 31 -2.92 3.95 -4.12
C ARG A 31 -3.13 2.78 -5.07
N TRP A 32 -4.39 2.35 -5.21
CA TRP A 32 -4.77 1.25 -6.09
C TRP A 32 -4.79 1.72 -7.54
N LEU A 33 -4.12 0.98 -8.43
CA LEU A 33 -4.12 1.29 -9.85
C LEU A 33 -5.51 1.07 -10.44
N GLY A 34 -5.95 1.99 -11.30
CA GLY A 34 -7.26 1.95 -11.95
C GLY A 34 -8.40 2.50 -11.09
N TYR A 35 -8.34 2.35 -9.76
CA TYR A 35 -9.37 2.85 -8.84
C TYR A 35 -9.08 4.27 -8.36
N HIS A 36 -7.83 4.55 -7.99
CA HIS A 36 -7.43 5.87 -7.54
C HIS A 36 -6.78 6.65 -8.68
N SER A 37 -7.10 7.94 -8.78
CA SER A 37 -6.42 8.85 -9.71
C SER A 37 -4.93 8.89 -9.43
N GLU A 38 -4.11 8.86 -10.48
CA GLU A 38 -2.64 9.00 -10.38
C GLU A 38 -2.24 10.40 -9.93
N ASP A 39 -3.08 11.39 -10.23
CA ASP A 39 -2.86 12.78 -9.87
C ASP A 39 -3.07 13.00 -8.36
N LYS A 40 -1.96 13.27 -7.67
CA LYS A 40 -1.92 13.51 -6.22
C LYS A 40 -2.56 14.83 -5.81
N THR A 41 -2.82 15.74 -6.75
CA THR A 41 -3.53 17.00 -6.46
C THR A 41 -5.03 16.77 -6.31
N LYS A 42 -5.57 15.73 -6.97
CA LYS A 42 -6.99 15.37 -6.89
C LYS A 42 -7.30 14.55 -5.65
N ILE A 43 -6.45 13.57 -5.35
CA ILE A 43 -6.57 12.72 -4.17
C ILE A 43 -5.23 12.75 -3.44
N LEU A 44 -5.18 13.50 -2.34
CA LEU A 44 -4.01 13.60 -1.50
C LEU A 44 -3.72 12.25 -0.85
N THR A 45 -2.45 11.99 -0.55
CA THR A 45 -2.05 10.77 0.15
C THR A 45 -2.76 10.60 1.50
N LYS A 46 -3.13 11.69 2.16
CA LYS A 46 -3.82 11.66 3.46
C LYS A 46 -5.28 11.24 3.38
N ASP A 47 -5.90 11.40 2.21
CA ASP A 47 -7.32 11.12 2.01
C ASP A 47 -7.56 9.69 1.56
N LEU A 48 -6.47 8.95 1.26
CA LEU A 48 -6.55 7.54 0.93
C LEU A 48 -7.04 6.72 2.15
N PRO A 49 -7.96 5.76 1.94
CA PRO A 49 -8.39 4.86 2.98
C PRO A 49 -7.24 3.98 3.46
N TRP A 50 -7.33 3.57 4.72
CA TRP A 50 -6.37 2.66 5.34
C TRP A 50 -6.65 1.23 4.90
N ALA A 51 -5.65 0.57 4.32
CA ALA A 51 -5.70 -0.85 4.01
C ALA A 51 -5.11 -1.67 5.15
N GLN A 52 -5.81 -2.75 5.53
CA GLN A 52 -5.33 -3.71 6.51
C GLN A 52 -4.33 -4.66 5.86
N VAL A 53 -3.23 -4.97 6.54
CA VAL A 53 -2.25 -5.95 6.04
C VAL A 53 -2.58 -7.32 6.60
N MET A 54 -2.71 -8.30 5.72
CA MET A 54 -2.90 -9.69 6.10
C MET A 54 -1.58 -10.28 6.60
N GLN A 55 -1.58 -10.78 7.83
CA GLN A 55 -0.42 -11.49 8.38
C GLN A 55 -0.36 -12.93 7.86
N SER A 56 0.85 -13.50 7.85
CA SER A 56 1.06 -14.92 7.56
C SER A 56 0.33 -15.79 8.59
N VAL A 57 -0.21 -16.93 8.14
CA VAL A 57 -0.89 -17.92 8.99
C VAL A 57 0.00 -18.43 10.13
N GLY A 58 1.32 -18.40 9.96
CA GLY A 58 2.28 -18.81 10.99
C GLY A 58 2.44 -17.81 12.14
N GLY A 59 2.00 -16.56 11.95
CA GLY A 59 1.98 -15.55 13.01
C GLY A 59 0.62 -15.56 13.68
N SER A 60 0.60 -15.80 15.00
CA SER A 60 -0.56 -15.38 15.80
C SER A 60 -0.70 -13.85 15.63
N ALA A 61 -1.91 -13.32 15.53
CA ALA A 61 -2.16 -11.87 15.39
C ALA A 61 -2.78 -11.29 16.66
N MET A 62 -2.60 -11.98 17.79
CA MET A 62 -3.43 -11.82 18.99
C MET A 62 -2.56 -11.70 20.24
N ALA A 63 -3.04 -10.90 21.20
CA ALA A 63 -2.41 -10.72 22.52
C ALA A 63 -0.93 -10.27 22.47
N GLY A 64 -0.55 -9.52 21.43
CA GLY A 64 0.84 -9.05 21.25
C GLY A 64 1.83 -10.13 20.81
N ILE A 65 1.34 -11.32 20.48
CA ILE A 65 2.12 -12.40 19.89
C ILE A 65 1.85 -12.33 18.39
N GLY A 66 2.90 -12.09 17.59
CA GLY A 66 2.83 -12.01 16.13
C GLY A 66 4.04 -11.33 15.48
N GLU A 67 4.16 -11.49 14.16
CA GLU A 67 5.12 -10.71 13.37
C GLU A 67 4.48 -9.36 12.99
N ALA A 68 4.66 -8.37 13.84
CA ALA A 68 4.46 -6.96 13.53
C ALA A 68 5.56 -6.16 14.25
N PRO A 69 6.14 -5.12 13.63
CA PRO A 69 5.51 -4.23 12.66
C PRO A 69 5.81 -4.56 11.19
N VAL A 70 4.81 -4.37 10.33
CA VAL A 70 4.92 -4.51 8.88
C VAL A 70 6.01 -3.59 8.32
N ASN A 71 7.08 -4.18 7.79
CA ASN A 71 8.20 -3.48 7.15
C ASN A 71 7.86 -2.96 5.73
N LEU A 72 6.62 -2.55 5.50
CA LEU A 72 6.20 -1.92 4.26
C LEU A 72 6.76 -0.49 4.22
N VAL A 73 7.40 -0.15 3.11
CA VAL A 73 8.00 1.16 2.86
C VAL A 73 7.20 1.86 1.76
N GLU A 74 7.18 3.18 1.78
CA GLU A 74 6.54 3.97 0.74
C GLU A 74 7.17 3.66 -0.63
N GLY A 75 6.34 3.35 -1.63
CA GLY A 75 6.79 2.90 -2.95
C GLY A 75 6.82 1.39 -3.14
N THR A 76 6.60 0.59 -2.08
CA THR A 76 6.45 -0.86 -2.22
C THR A 76 5.18 -1.17 -3.01
N TRP A 77 5.32 -2.08 -3.98
CA TRP A 77 4.20 -2.62 -4.74
C TRP A 77 3.50 -3.70 -3.91
N VAL A 78 2.17 -3.62 -3.88
CA VAL A 78 1.33 -4.53 -3.10
C VAL A 78 0.22 -5.10 -3.96
N CYS A 79 -0.16 -6.33 -3.63
CA CYS A 79 -1.34 -7.01 -4.17
C CYS A 79 -2.35 -7.19 -3.04
N GLY A 80 -3.62 -6.94 -3.34
CA GLY A 80 -4.69 -7.07 -2.37
C GLY A 80 -6.06 -7.10 -3.01
N PHE A 81 -7.07 -7.11 -2.15
CA PHE A 81 -8.47 -7.18 -2.55
C PHE A 81 -9.31 -6.25 -1.70
N PHE A 82 -10.49 -5.93 -2.20
CA PHE A 82 -11.50 -5.17 -1.49
C PHE A 82 -12.50 -6.14 -0.87
N SER A 83 -12.74 -6.01 0.42
CA SER A 83 -13.77 -6.78 1.13
C SER A 83 -15.18 -6.27 0.79
N ASP A 84 -15.29 -4.99 0.43
CA ASP A 84 -16.50 -4.35 -0.09
C ASP A 84 -16.37 -4.08 -1.59
N THR A 85 -17.38 -4.52 -2.35
CA THR A 85 -17.45 -4.35 -3.80
C THR A 85 -18.22 -3.10 -4.22
N GLY A 86 -18.96 -2.46 -3.30
CA GLY A 86 -19.75 -1.27 -3.57
C GLY A 86 -18.90 0.00 -3.59
N TRP A 87 -18.27 0.32 -2.46
CA TRP A 87 -17.55 1.58 -2.28
C TRP A 87 -16.03 1.41 -2.39
N MET A 88 -15.53 0.18 -2.27
CA MET A 88 -14.09 -0.15 -2.38
C MET A 88 -13.22 0.60 -1.36
N ASP A 89 -13.79 0.93 -0.20
CA ASP A 89 -13.09 1.65 0.87
C ASP A 89 -12.33 0.70 1.81
N ASP A 90 -12.80 -0.53 1.96
CA ASP A 90 -12.19 -1.53 2.84
C ASP A 90 -11.32 -2.49 2.04
N ALA A 91 -10.01 -2.26 2.11
CA ALA A 91 -9.00 -2.97 1.34
C ALA A 91 -8.07 -3.78 2.23
N VAL A 92 -7.74 -4.99 1.78
CA VAL A 92 -6.83 -5.91 2.45
C VAL A 92 -5.63 -6.18 1.56
N VAL A 93 -4.43 -5.88 2.05
CA VAL A 93 -3.16 -6.22 1.41
C VAL A 93 -2.79 -7.65 1.74
N ILE A 94 -2.72 -8.52 0.73
CA ILE A 94 -2.34 -9.92 0.88
C ILE A 94 -0.82 -10.05 0.92
N GLY A 95 -0.12 -9.29 0.09
CA GLY A 95 1.33 -9.41 0.00
C GLY A 95 1.99 -8.31 -0.82
N THR A 96 3.31 -8.35 -0.84
CA THR A 96 4.13 -7.45 -1.65
C THR A 96 4.49 -8.11 -2.96
N LEU A 97 4.58 -7.29 -4.00
CA LEU A 97 5.12 -7.71 -5.29
C LEU A 97 6.54 -7.16 -5.42
N PRO A 98 7.46 -7.93 -6.04
CA PRO A 98 8.78 -7.41 -6.36
C PRO A 98 8.62 -6.26 -7.36
N GLY A 99 8.93 -5.05 -6.91
CA GLY A 99 9.01 -3.89 -7.78
C GLY A 99 10.32 -3.89 -8.56
N MET A 100 10.27 -3.44 -9.82
CA MET A 100 11.49 -3.06 -10.52
C MET A 100 12.01 -1.75 -9.90
N ASN A 101 12.89 -1.92 -8.92
CA ASN A 101 13.53 -0.90 -8.09
C ASN A 101 14.51 0.02 -8.85
N THR A 102 14.34 0.20 -10.17
CA THR A 102 15.00 1.31 -10.89
C THR A 102 14.58 2.69 -10.35
N THR A 103 13.57 2.73 -9.47
CA THR A 103 13.16 3.94 -8.73
C THR A 103 13.07 3.68 -7.23
N THR A 104 13.90 2.80 -6.69
CA THR A 104 14.26 2.92 -5.27
C THR A 104 15.18 4.13 -5.15
N ALA A 105 15.04 4.84 -4.05
CA ALA A 105 15.93 5.84 -3.46
C ALA A 105 17.42 5.87 -3.88
N LEU A 106 18.01 4.78 -4.38
CA LEU A 106 19.38 4.68 -4.88
C LEU A 106 19.63 5.30 -6.26
N GLU A 107 18.64 5.32 -7.17
CA GLU A 107 18.78 5.91 -8.52
C GLU A 107 17.96 7.20 -8.64
N GLY A 108 18.27 8.15 -7.75
CA GLY A 108 17.86 9.54 -7.91
C GLY A 108 18.70 10.21 -9.00
N GLY A 109 18.06 10.64 -10.08
CA GLY A 109 18.65 11.54 -11.05
C GLY A 109 18.99 10.91 -12.40
N SER A 110 18.31 11.40 -13.44
CA SER A 110 18.65 11.29 -14.87
C SER A 110 18.36 10.00 -15.64
N THR A 111 18.31 8.80 -15.05
CA THR A 111 18.21 7.56 -15.86
C THR A 111 16.78 7.14 -16.23
N LEU A 112 15.76 7.52 -15.44
CA LEU A 112 14.38 7.11 -15.71
C LEU A 112 13.52 8.22 -16.31
N LYS A 113 13.19 8.08 -17.60
CA LYS A 113 12.25 8.95 -18.35
C LYS A 113 10.77 8.76 -17.99
N ARG A 114 10.44 8.29 -16.78
CA ARG A 114 9.04 8.12 -16.35
C ARG A 114 8.53 9.41 -15.69
N GLN A 115 7.40 9.93 -16.17
CA GLN A 115 6.86 11.24 -15.73
C GLN A 115 6.63 11.33 -14.21
N TRP A 116 6.28 10.23 -13.55
CA TRP A 116 6.01 10.19 -12.11
C TRP A 116 7.26 10.25 -11.22
N ALA A 117 8.45 9.94 -11.76
CA ALA A 117 9.71 10.01 -11.01
C ALA A 117 10.18 11.47 -10.79
N LYS A 118 9.63 12.42 -11.56
CA LYS A 118 9.98 13.85 -11.47
C LYS A 118 9.55 14.53 -10.16
N ASN A 119 8.55 13.99 -9.48
CA ASN A 119 7.95 14.58 -8.28
C ASN A 119 8.44 13.95 -6.97
N ARG A 120 9.42 13.04 -7.03
CA ARG A 120 10.06 12.46 -5.84
C ARG A 120 11.45 13.07 -5.67
N GLY A 121 11.72 13.63 -4.49
CA GLY A 121 13.04 14.16 -4.15
C GLY A 121 14.09 13.05 -4.07
N GLU A 122 15.35 13.42 -4.29
CA GLU A 122 16.49 12.52 -4.12
C GLU A 122 16.53 11.97 -2.68
N TYR A 123 16.92 10.70 -2.54
CA TYR A 123 17.13 10.10 -1.24
C TYR A 123 18.26 10.83 -0.51
N LYS A 124 17.94 11.37 0.65
CA LYS A 124 18.96 11.92 1.55
C LYS A 124 19.24 10.87 2.63
N PRO A 125 20.45 10.30 2.69
CA PRO A 125 20.87 9.58 3.88
C PRO A 125 20.93 10.59 5.03
N PHE A 126 20.25 10.29 6.13
CA PHE A 126 20.38 11.05 7.37
C PHE A 126 21.66 10.61 8.09
N PRO A 127 22.42 11.53 8.70
CA PRO A 127 23.58 11.18 9.54
C PRO A 127 23.17 10.41 10.79
#